data_AF-A0A973ICP1-F1
#
_entry.id   AF-A0A973ICP1-F1
#
_cell.length_a   1.000
_cell.length_b   1.000
_cell.length_c   1.000
_cell.angle_alpha   90.00
_cell.angle_beta   90.00
_cell.angle_gamma   90.00
#
_symmetry.space_group_name_H-M   'P 1'
#
loop_
_entity.id
_entity.type
_entity.pdbx_description
1 polymer ?
#
loop_
_entity_poly.entity_id
_entity_poly.type
_entity_poly.pdbx_seq_one_letter_code
_entity_poly.pdbx_strand_id
1 'polypeptide(L)'
;MTDIPRPGQPVRGSRSGAPIMALFDLIGRRWAMGVLWTLAEIGPSTFRHLQEKCETISPAVLNQRLKELKAAGLVHRVEQGYAVTQLGKDLYLHLVPLGQVAKVWAENLAEEPLHS
;
A
#
# COMPACT_ATOMS: atom_id res chain seq x y z
N MET A 1 18.44 5.84 7.64
CA MET A 1 17.61 4.62 7.76
C MET A 1 16.25 4.93 7.15
N THR A 2 15.67 4.02 6.35
CA THR A 2 14.30 4.22 5.85
C THR A 2 13.33 4.08 7.02
N ASP A 3 12.53 5.12 7.27
CA ASP A 3 11.54 5.13 8.34
C ASP A 3 10.30 4.33 7.94
N ILE A 4 10.23 3.06 8.37
CA ILE A 4 9.06 2.19 8.20
C ILE A 4 8.48 1.87 9.58
N PRO A 5 7.15 1.70 9.70
CA PRO A 5 6.54 1.26 10.94
C PRO A 5 7.00 -0.16 11.26
N ARG A 6 7.29 -0.44 12.54
CA ARG A 6 7.83 -1.73 12.99
C ARG A 6 6.90 -2.37 14.01
N PRO A 7 6.61 -3.69 13.88
CA PRO A 7 5.98 -4.44 14.95
C PRO A 7 6.74 -4.31 16.27
N GLY A 8 6.04 -4.31 17.39
CA GLY A 8 6.60 -4.11 18.73
C GLY A 8 6.84 -2.64 19.11
N GLN A 9 6.58 -1.68 18.21
CA GLN A 9 6.67 -0.25 18.49
C GLN A 9 5.31 0.45 18.26
N PRO A 10 5.00 1.54 18.97
CA PRO A 10 3.85 2.38 18.65
C PRO A 10 3.93 2.90 17.20
N VAL A 11 2.78 2.97 16.55
CA VAL A 11 2.63 3.39 15.14
C VAL A 11 1.48 4.39 15.03
N ARG A 12 1.29 5.00 13.86
CA ARG A 12 0.17 5.93 13.65
C ARG A 12 -1.15 5.20 13.92
N GLY A 13 -1.97 5.75 14.82
CA GLY A 13 -3.29 5.20 15.16
C GLY A 13 -3.28 4.01 16.12
N SER A 14 -2.12 3.56 16.64
CA SER A 14 -2.08 2.50 17.66
C SER A 14 -0.84 2.53 18.56
N ARG A 15 -1.05 2.21 19.85
CA ARG A 15 0.03 2.06 20.85
C ARG A 15 0.38 0.60 21.16
N SER A 16 -0.35 -0.38 20.61
CA SER A 16 -0.22 -1.79 21.01
C SER A 16 1.03 -2.48 20.48
N GLY A 17 1.67 -1.94 19.44
CA GLY A 17 2.77 -2.62 18.73
C GLY A 17 2.34 -3.86 17.95
N ALA A 18 1.04 -4.11 17.80
CA ALA A 18 0.53 -5.28 17.08
C ALA A 18 0.99 -5.27 15.61
N PRO A 19 1.47 -6.40 15.04
CA PRO A 19 2.00 -6.45 13.68
C PRO A 19 1.03 -5.93 12.61
N ILE A 20 -0.25 -6.25 12.74
CA ILE A 20 -1.30 -5.78 11.82
C ILE A 20 -1.42 -4.25 11.80
N MET A 21 -1.19 -3.58 12.94
CA MET A 21 -1.25 -2.13 13.02
C MET A 21 -0.05 -1.48 12.33
N ALA A 22 1.14 -2.09 12.44
CA ALA A 22 2.30 -1.62 11.68
C ALA A 22 2.10 -1.80 10.17
N LEU A 23 1.47 -2.90 9.75
CA LEU A 23 1.09 -3.11 8.35
C LEU A 23 0.11 -2.04 7.87
N PHE A 24 -0.94 -1.76 8.65
CA PHE A 24 -1.93 -0.73 8.32
C PHE A 24 -1.34 0.68 8.28
N ASP A 25 -0.40 1.03 9.17
CA ASP A 25 0.37 2.29 9.04
C ASP A 25 1.09 2.32 7.69
N LEU A 26 1.86 1.29 7.36
CA LEU A 26 2.67 1.25 6.13
C LEU A 26 1.81 1.44 4.88
N ILE A 27 0.76 0.62 4.71
CA ILE A 27 -0.06 0.65 3.50
C ILE A 27 -1.02 1.85 3.47
N GLY A 28 -1.36 2.41 4.62
CA GLY A 28 -2.15 3.64 4.76
C GLY A 28 -1.36 4.92 4.47
N ARG A 29 -0.03 4.85 4.33
CA ARG A 29 0.78 5.98 3.88
C ARG A 29 0.42 6.34 2.45
N ARG A 30 0.42 7.64 2.15
CA ARG A 30 0.14 8.18 0.81
C ARG A 30 0.96 7.42 -0.24
N TRP A 31 0.27 6.88 -1.24
CA TRP A 31 0.80 6.08 -2.35
C TRP A 31 1.39 4.70 -2.04
N ALA A 32 1.44 4.24 -0.78
CA ALA A 32 2.05 2.94 -0.48
C ALA A 32 1.23 1.79 -1.07
N MET A 33 -0.08 1.79 -0.80
CA MET A 33 -1.00 0.83 -1.39
C MET A 33 -1.06 0.96 -2.92
N GLY A 34 -1.17 2.17 -3.46
CA GLY A 34 -1.24 2.40 -4.92
C GLY A 34 -0.04 1.83 -5.66
N VAL A 35 1.18 2.10 -5.18
CA VAL A 35 2.42 1.57 -5.79
C VAL A 35 2.48 0.04 -5.73
N LEU A 36 2.10 -0.56 -4.59
CA LEU A 36 2.04 -2.02 -4.44
C LEU A 36 1.04 -2.63 -5.42
N TRP A 37 -0.16 -2.04 -5.50
CA TRP A 37 -1.26 -2.49 -6.35
C TRP A 37 -0.89 -2.44 -7.83
N THR A 38 -0.38 -1.30 -8.29
CA THR A 38 0.06 -1.13 -9.67
C THR A 38 1.12 -2.17 -10.04
N LEU A 39 2.14 -2.39 -9.19
CA LEU A 39 3.16 -3.43 -9.44
C LEU A 39 2.59 -4.85 -9.42
N ALA A 40 1.58 -5.13 -8.60
CA ALA A 40 0.91 -6.43 -8.56
C ALA A 40 0.12 -6.70 -9.85
N GLU A 41 -0.52 -5.69 -10.42
CA GLU A 41 -1.33 -5.81 -11.64
C GLU A 41 -0.50 -5.83 -12.93
N ILE A 42 0.46 -4.90 -13.08
CA ILE A 42 1.21 -4.76 -14.34
C ILE A 42 2.49 -5.60 -14.37
N GLY A 43 2.89 -6.17 -13.22
CA GLY A 43 4.12 -6.94 -13.08
C GLY A 43 5.40 -6.09 -13.01
N PRO A 44 6.57 -6.72 -13.20
CA PRO A 44 7.88 -6.06 -13.09
C PRO A 44 7.97 -4.82 -13.98
N SER A 45 8.33 -3.67 -13.39
CA SER A 45 8.30 -2.38 -14.08
C SER A 45 9.47 -1.47 -13.73
N THR A 46 9.97 -0.75 -14.73
CA THR A 46 10.95 0.33 -14.51
C THR A 46 10.34 1.44 -13.67
N PHE A 47 11.18 2.27 -13.04
CA PHE A 47 10.71 3.43 -12.27
C PHE A 47 9.81 4.34 -13.12
N ARG A 48 10.23 4.62 -14.36
CA ARG A 48 9.51 5.50 -15.28
C ARG A 48 8.14 4.93 -15.63
N HIS A 49 8.08 3.65 -16.03
CA HIS A 49 6.81 3.02 -16.38
C HIS A 49 5.85 2.96 -15.19
N LEU A 50 6.37 2.62 -14.00
CA LEU A 50 5.58 2.63 -12.77
C LEU A 50 5.05 4.03 -12.43
N GLN A 51 5.87 5.07 -12.61
CA GLN A 51 5.45 6.45 -12.39
C GLN A 51 4.33 6.86 -13.35
N GLU A 52 4.48 6.54 -14.64
CA GLU A 52 3.47 6.80 -15.67
C GLU A 52 2.12 6.14 -15.32
N LYS A 53 2.15 4.91 -14.79
CA LYS A 53 0.95 4.19 -14.32
C LYS A 53 0.38 4.72 -13.00
N CYS A 54 1.18 5.43 -12.22
CA CYS A 54 0.77 6.09 -10.98
C CYS A 54 0.46 7.59 -11.20
N GLU A 55 0.20 8.03 -12.44
CA GLU A 55 -0.21 9.37 -12.91
C GLU A 55 0.18 10.57 -12.03
N THR A 56 -0.52 10.80 -10.91
CA THR A 56 -0.35 11.97 -10.04
C THR A 56 0.77 11.84 -8.98
N ILE A 57 1.51 10.72 -8.96
CA ILE A 57 2.64 10.53 -8.03
C ILE A 57 3.86 11.35 -8.47
N SER A 58 4.46 12.08 -7.52
CA SER A 58 5.74 12.75 -7.80
C SER A 58 6.91 11.75 -7.76
N PRO A 59 8.00 11.98 -8.51
CA PRO A 59 9.18 11.11 -8.47
C PRO A 59 9.74 10.91 -7.05
N ALA A 60 9.75 11.97 -6.25
CA ALA A 60 10.23 11.92 -4.86
C ALA A 60 9.37 11.00 -3.99
N VAL A 61 8.03 11.09 -4.12
CA VAL A 61 7.11 10.22 -3.38
C VAL A 61 7.25 8.77 -3.86
N LEU A 62 7.32 8.52 -5.17
CA LEU A 62 7.51 7.17 -5.69
C LEU A 62 8.81 6.53 -5.18
N ASN A 63 9.91 7.27 -5.22
CA ASN A 63 11.20 6.79 -4.71
C ASN A 63 11.13 6.45 -3.21
N GLN A 64 10.49 7.31 -2.41
CA GLN A 64 10.30 7.06 -0.99
C GLN A 64 9.43 5.81 -0.74
N ARG A 65 8.35 5.62 -1.51
CA ARG A 65 7.48 4.44 -1.43
C ARG A 65 8.19 3.15 -1.81
N LEU A 66 8.96 3.16 -2.88
CA LEU A 66 9.76 2.00 -3.27
C LEU A 66 10.82 1.65 -2.22
N LYS A 67 11.46 2.64 -1.58
CA LYS A 67 12.41 2.40 -0.48
C LYS A 67 11.72 1.77 0.73
N GLU A 68 10.57 2.28 1.14
CA GLU A 68 9.81 1.76 2.29
C GLU A 68 9.26 0.35 2.02
N LEU A 69 8.62 0.13 0.86
CA LEU A 69 8.08 -1.18 0.48
C LEU A 69 9.18 -2.23 0.31
N LYS A 70 10.36 -1.85 -0.17
CA LYS A 70 11.55 -2.72 -0.19
C LYS A 70 12.05 -3.04 1.20
N ALA A 71 12.17 -2.04 2.08
CA ALA A 71 12.60 -2.25 3.45
C ALA A 71 11.61 -3.15 4.25
N ALA A 72 10.33 -3.10 3.90
CA ALA A 72 9.29 -3.96 4.45
C ALA A 72 9.19 -5.35 3.79
N GLY A 73 10.00 -5.64 2.77
CA GLY A 73 9.99 -6.94 2.08
C GLY A 73 8.79 -7.18 1.16
N LEU A 74 8.03 -6.15 0.79
CA LEU A 74 6.85 -6.24 -0.10
C LEU A 74 7.21 -6.06 -1.58
N VAL A 75 8.30 -5.35 -1.86
CA VAL A 75 8.82 -5.09 -3.20
C VAL A 75 10.30 -5.43 -3.24
N HIS A 76 10.81 -5.87 -4.38
CA HIS A 76 12.25 -6.04 -4.62
C HIS A 76 12.68 -5.43 -5.96
N ARG A 77 14.00 -5.35 -6.18
CA ARG A 77 14.58 -4.92 -7.46
C ARG A 77 14.88 -6.18 -8.28
N VAL A 78 14.53 -6.16 -9.55
CA VAL A 78 14.84 -7.16 -10.58
C VAL A 78 15.44 -6.46 -11.80
N GLU A 79 15.88 -7.22 -12.80
CA GLU A 79 16.46 -6.69 -14.03
C GLU A 79 15.51 -5.71 -14.75
N GLN A 80 14.23 -6.05 -14.82
CA GLN A 80 13.18 -5.25 -15.46
C GLN A 80 12.75 -4.02 -14.62
N GLY A 81 13.32 -3.83 -13.43
CA GLY A 81 13.00 -2.72 -12.53
C GLY A 81 12.56 -3.18 -11.14
N TYR A 82 11.31 -2.91 -10.77
CA TYR A 82 10.73 -3.26 -9.47
C TYR A 82 9.62 -4.27 -9.65
N ALA A 83 9.52 -5.22 -8.72
CA ALA A 83 8.47 -6.23 -8.71
C ALA A 83 8.01 -6.51 -7.28
N VAL A 84 6.76 -6.96 -7.13
CA VAL A 84 6.24 -7.45 -5.85
C VAL A 84 6.90 -8.77 -5.46
N THR A 85 7.24 -8.90 -4.18
CA THR A 85 7.68 -10.18 -3.60
C THR A 85 6.47 -11.12 -3.45
N GLN A 86 6.71 -12.37 -3.04
CA GLN A 86 5.61 -13.28 -2.71
C GLN A 86 4.74 -12.70 -1.58
N LEU A 87 5.35 -12.16 -0.53
CA LEU A 87 4.63 -11.49 0.57
C LEU A 87 3.81 -10.29 0.06
N GLY A 88 4.35 -9.49 -0.87
CA GLY A 88 3.62 -8.39 -1.49
C GLY A 88 2.42 -8.85 -2.30
N LYS A 89 2.53 -9.97 -3.02
CA LYS A 89 1.42 -10.60 -3.75
C LYS A 89 0.35 -11.13 -2.81
N ASP A 90 0.75 -11.82 -1.74
CA ASP A 90 -0.19 -12.37 -0.76
C ASP A 90 -0.98 -11.25 -0.09
N LEU A 91 -0.30 -10.16 0.29
CA LEU A 91 -0.95 -8.96 0.83
C LEU A 91 -1.95 -8.36 -0.16
N TYR A 92 -1.57 -8.21 -1.43
CA TYR A 92 -2.49 -7.74 -2.47
C TYR A 92 -3.73 -8.63 -2.58
N LEU A 93 -3.56 -9.95 -2.63
CA LEU A 93 -4.67 -10.91 -2.72
C LEU A 93 -5.59 -10.88 -1.49
N HIS A 94 -5.07 -10.57 -0.30
CA HIS A 94 -5.88 -10.39 0.90
C HIS A 94 -6.62 -9.05 0.96
N LEU A 95 -6.11 -8.01 0.28
CA LEU A 95 -6.76 -6.70 0.22
C LEU A 95 -7.88 -6.67 -0.83
N VAL A 96 -7.77 -7.42 -1.93
CA VAL A 96 -8.80 -7.45 -3.00
C VAL A 96 -10.22 -7.73 -2.47
N PRO A 97 -10.46 -8.73 -1.59
CA PRO A 97 -11.78 -8.97 -1.02
C PRO A 97 -12.37 -7.81 -0.21
N LEU A 98 -11.52 -6.91 0.33
CA LEU A 98 -12.00 -5.74 1.07
C LEU A 98 -12.76 -4.76 0.16
N GLY A 99 -12.60 -4.85 -1.17
CA GLY A 99 -13.39 -4.07 -2.11
C GLY A 99 -14.90 -4.32 -1.99
N GLN A 100 -15.34 -5.54 -1.65
CA GLN A 100 -16.76 -5.80 -1.43
C GLN A 100 -17.26 -5.16 -0.13
N VAL A 101 -16.47 -5.23 0.94
CA VAL A 101 -16.77 -4.55 2.21
C VAL A 101 -16.87 -3.04 1.98
N ALA A 102 -15.96 -2.47 1.19
CA ALA A 102 -15.97 -1.05 0.86
C ALA A 102 -17.24 -0.61 0.11
N LYS A 103 -17.76 -1.45 -0.81
CA LYS A 103 -19.02 -1.18 -1.51
C LYS A 103 -20.21 -1.17 -0.54
N VAL A 104 -20.34 -2.20 0.29
CA VAL A 104 -21.41 -2.30 1.30
C VAL A 104 -21.33 -1.14 2.29
N TRP A 105 -20.12 -0.77 2.71
CA TRP A 105 -19.90 0.38 3.58
C TRP A 105 -20.35 1.69 2.92
N ALA A 106 -20.07 1.89 1.63
CA ALA A 106 -20.50 3.07 0.90
C ALA A 106 -22.04 3.14 0.74
N GLU A 107 -22.70 2.00 0.52
CA GLU A 107 -24.17 1.89 0.47
C GLU A 107 -24.79 2.29 1.82
N ASN A 108 -24.28 1.76 2.93
CA ASN A 108 -24.75 2.11 4.27
C ASN A 108 -24.63 3.60 4.61
N LEU A 109 -23.60 4.28 4.11
CA LEU A 109 -23.43 5.73 4.28
C LEU A 109 -24.36 6.56 3.39
N ALA A 110 -24.76 6.03 2.23
CA ALA A 110 -25.70 6.70 1.33
C ALA A 110 -27.16 6.57 1.81
N GLU A 111 -27.45 5.57 2.65
CA GLU A 111 -28.77 5.32 3.23
C GLU A 111 -29.07 6.13 4.51
N GLU A 112 -28.10 6.88 5.07
CA GLU A 112 -28.37 7.87 6.13
C GLU A 112 -29.17 9.06 5.54
N PRO A 113 -30.47 9.22 5.88
CA PRO A 113 -31.26 10.33 5.36
C PRO A 113 -30.76 11.64 5.99
N LEU A 114 -30.74 12.70 5.19
CA LEU A 114 -30.71 14.11 5.63
C LEU A 114 -31.84 14.37 6.62
N HIS A 115 -31.69 14.01 7.89
CA HIS A 115 -32.58 14.40 8.99
C HIS A 115 -31.71 14.98 10.11
N SER A 116 -31.37 16.26 9.97
CA SER A 116 -31.22 17.24 11.04
C SER A 116 -31.34 18.64 10.44
#